data_AF-A0A8H5WEC4-F1
#
_entry.id   AF-A0A8H5WEC4-F1
#
_cell.length_a   1.000
_cell.length_b   1.000
_cell.length_c   1.000
_cell.angle_alpha   90.00
_cell.angle_beta   90.00
_cell.angle_gamma   90.00
#
_symmetry.space_group_name_H-M   'P 1'
#
loop_
_entity.id
_entity.type
_entity.pdbx_description
1 polymer ?
#
loop_
_entity_poly.entity_id
_entity_poly.type
_entity_poly.pdbx_seq_one_letter_code
_entity_poly.pdbx_strand_id
1 'polypeptide(L)'
;MLLNLALLLNAAGAIAAATRPQPFSLPSSNSPSRAAAIEKTRQGFQYGKDDTLIGVNPWPAGPLGKKAVKEQFNAFIATEEPYLKSVDQDTARAQKSLNGTLHLNSFEDYLKLYDGQWQKSVPRGLADGVLRNDKSDLYFSMERLSVHPESLRRVKPDERVALRVQDSITRKITTKTQRSLQKEGRLFIVDHSSLANLTLTKGRYAGACEALFFIHPSSGDLLPLAIRPNNGSPLVYTPLDEENDWTLAKIMLNANDVWHNQWYHLAAAHISSDLIYMSATRSFSDMHPVWSLIRRVAVNSFAYRPGASATLVNPGGDIEKNFAWNGDQAIKYSKQEWKTECAPWQANYLEAKLKRRGLIECSYGPELKSFPYYEDASVILGALRTFINAYVHAYYPSDAAITADKELMAWFHEAAHAASIVDFPDSISTRSELVAVLSHHAYIITIMHGSLNTNSLVHYSAVLPMHPLSLYKPLPKQKGISSLVPFLPDLEASIQHIALVASFNRGQIGNTTDSLHLLFEEPQFHSRINKEAQAAVEVYSATLSRFSKDVQGRTLDNEGYSQGMPFVWNLYDPTTAPGILAA
;
A
#
# COMPACT_ATOMS: atom_id res chain seq x y z
N MET A 1 -5.86 -24.03 -14.75
CA MET A 1 -6.89 -24.28 -15.78
C MET A 1 -6.61 -23.33 -16.94
N LEU A 2 -5.65 -23.74 -17.78
CA LEU A 2 -5.07 -22.92 -18.85
C LEU A 2 -5.28 -23.68 -20.14
N LEU A 3 -6.21 -23.26 -20.98
CA LEU A 3 -6.16 -23.57 -22.41
C LEU A 3 -7.06 -22.59 -23.19
N ASN A 4 -6.44 -21.98 -24.20
CA ASN A 4 -7.01 -21.20 -25.30
C ASN A 4 -7.59 -19.81 -25.01
N LEU A 5 -6.73 -18.80 -24.98
CA LEU A 5 -7.11 -17.42 -25.31
C LEU A 5 -6.07 -16.72 -26.20
N ALA A 6 -5.62 -17.41 -27.26
CA ALA A 6 -4.90 -16.78 -28.35
C ALA A 6 -5.90 -16.44 -29.46
N LEU A 7 -6.47 -15.23 -29.42
CA LEU A 7 -7.13 -14.48 -30.52
C LEU A 7 -8.14 -13.51 -29.89
N LEU A 8 -7.68 -12.32 -29.46
CA LEU A 8 -8.51 -11.12 -29.27
C LEU A 8 -7.61 -9.87 -29.08
N LEU A 9 -6.53 -9.78 -29.86
CA LEU A 9 -5.85 -8.52 -30.14
C LEU A 9 -6.52 -7.91 -31.38
N ASN A 10 -6.75 -6.59 -31.34
CA ASN A 10 -7.49 -5.76 -32.31
C ASN A 10 -9.02 -5.78 -32.21
N ALA A 11 -9.55 -5.01 -31.25
CA ALA A 11 -10.88 -4.40 -31.38
C ALA A 11 -10.90 -2.96 -30.83
N ALA A 12 -9.91 -2.14 -31.23
CA ALA A 12 -9.98 -0.68 -31.22
C ALA A 12 -9.06 -0.14 -32.34
N GLY A 13 -9.28 -0.57 -33.58
CA GLY A 13 -8.39 -0.26 -34.69
C GLY A 13 -9.06 -0.43 -36.06
N ALA A 14 -10.08 0.36 -36.33
CA ALA A 14 -10.58 0.71 -37.67
C ALA A 14 -11.68 1.78 -37.41
N ILE A 15 -11.49 3.07 -37.65
CA ILE A 15 -11.13 3.73 -38.90
C ILE A 15 -10.46 5.07 -38.53
N ALA A 16 -9.24 5.31 -39.00
CA ALA A 16 -8.75 6.64 -39.42
C ALA A 16 -7.33 6.48 -39.97
N ALA A 17 -7.04 7.16 -41.08
CA ALA A 17 -5.68 7.39 -41.53
C ALA A 17 -4.79 7.85 -40.36
N ALA A 18 -3.51 7.48 -40.38
CA ALA A 18 -2.49 7.86 -39.40
C ALA A 18 -2.49 9.37 -39.13
N THR A 19 -3.33 9.78 -38.20
CA THR A 19 -3.49 11.13 -37.69
C THR A 19 -2.72 11.13 -36.38
N ARG A 20 -1.73 12.01 -36.26
CA ARG A 20 -1.01 12.18 -34.99
C ARG A 20 -2.05 12.37 -33.88
N PRO A 21 -1.90 11.67 -32.73
CA PRO A 21 -2.85 11.82 -31.63
C PRO A 21 -2.93 13.30 -31.23
N GLN A 22 -4.14 13.82 -31.06
CA GLN A 22 -4.32 15.25 -30.80
C GLN A 22 -3.69 15.65 -29.46
N PRO A 23 -2.98 16.80 -29.40
CA PRO A 23 -2.44 17.33 -28.16
C PRO A 23 -3.51 17.54 -27.09
N PHE A 24 -3.13 17.42 -25.82
CA PHE A 24 -4.04 17.77 -24.73
C PHE A 24 -4.32 19.27 -24.73
N SER A 25 -5.53 19.66 -24.37
CA SER A 25 -5.98 21.06 -24.37
C SER A 25 -7.16 21.29 -23.44
N LEU A 26 -7.24 22.49 -22.86
CA LEU A 26 -8.38 22.96 -22.08
C LEU A 26 -9.61 23.20 -22.97
N PRO A 27 -10.85 23.18 -22.42
CA PRO A 27 -12.04 23.53 -23.18
C PRO A 27 -11.96 24.98 -23.68
N SER A 28 -12.13 25.17 -24.99
CA SER A 28 -12.38 26.50 -25.55
C SER A 28 -13.85 26.89 -25.42
N SER A 29 -14.15 28.19 -25.46
CA SER A 29 -15.50 28.75 -25.23
C SER A 29 -16.60 28.20 -26.16
N ASN A 30 -16.25 27.55 -27.28
CA ASN A 30 -17.18 26.92 -28.23
C ASN A 30 -16.63 25.59 -28.76
N SER A 31 -16.65 24.52 -27.94
CA SER A 31 -16.36 23.15 -28.41
C SER A 31 -17.57 22.21 -28.25
N PRO A 32 -18.62 22.34 -29.10
CA PRO A 32 -19.81 21.48 -29.02
C PRO A 32 -19.49 19.99 -29.13
N SER A 33 -18.44 19.63 -29.87
CA SER A 33 -17.98 18.26 -30.01
C SER A 33 -17.47 17.65 -28.70
N ARG A 34 -16.78 18.43 -27.85
CA ARG A 34 -16.36 17.98 -26.51
C ARG A 34 -17.56 17.74 -25.61
N ALA A 35 -18.46 18.72 -25.51
CA ALA A 35 -19.65 18.61 -24.68
C ALA A 35 -20.51 17.41 -25.09
N ALA A 36 -20.73 17.21 -26.39
CA ALA A 36 -21.47 16.06 -26.91
C ALA A 36 -20.78 14.72 -26.61
N ALA A 37 -19.44 14.67 -26.68
CA ALA A 37 -18.67 13.47 -26.34
C ALA A 37 -18.77 13.13 -24.85
N ILE A 38 -18.64 14.13 -23.96
CA ILE A 38 -18.81 13.96 -22.52
C ILE A 38 -20.21 13.47 -22.19
N GLU A 39 -21.24 14.04 -22.81
CA GLU A 39 -22.63 13.63 -22.59
C GLU A 39 -22.87 12.19 -23.07
N LYS A 40 -22.34 11.81 -24.23
CA LYS A 40 -22.35 10.42 -24.69
C LYS A 40 -21.67 9.47 -23.69
N THR A 41 -20.53 9.89 -23.12
CA THR A 41 -19.86 9.13 -22.07
C THR A 41 -20.74 9.01 -20.82
N ARG A 42 -21.37 10.09 -20.35
CA ARG A 42 -22.27 10.05 -19.18
C ARG A 42 -23.47 9.11 -19.35
N GLN A 43 -24.02 9.04 -20.56
CA GLN A 43 -25.13 8.15 -20.88
C GLN A 43 -24.72 6.67 -20.85
N GLY A 44 -23.51 6.36 -21.34
CA GLY A 44 -23.02 4.99 -21.44
C GLY A 44 -22.20 4.50 -20.23
N PHE A 45 -21.55 5.39 -19.49
CA PHE A 45 -20.74 5.12 -18.30
C PHE A 45 -21.48 5.67 -17.09
N GLN A 46 -22.17 4.81 -16.37
CA GLN A 46 -23.07 5.16 -15.27
C GLN A 46 -22.46 4.75 -13.93
N TYR A 47 -22.92 5.34 -12.83
CA TYR A 47 -22.69 4.80 -11.50
C TYR A 47 -23.72 3.70 -11.23
N GLY A 48 -23.25 2.54 -10.80
CA GLY A 48 -24.12 1.42 -10.45
C GLY A 48 -23.62 0.64 -9.25
N LYS A 49 -24.19 -0.56 -9.10
CA LYS A 49 -23.80 -1.50 -8.05
C LYS A 49 -22.55 -2.27 -8.46
N ASP A 50 -21.63 -2.44 -7.51
CA ASP A 50 -20.49 -3.33 -7.64
C ASP A 50 -20.96 -4.77 -7.74
N ASP A 51 -20.73 -5.39 -8.89
CA ASP A 51 -21.08 -6.77 -9.22
C ASP A 51 -19.91 -7.74 -8.99
N THR A 52 -18.80 -7.25 -8.40
CA THR A 52 -17.69 -8.06 -7.93
C THR A 52 -17.93 -8.55 -6.49
N LEU A 53 -17.07 -9.42 -5.97
CA LEU A 53 -17.14 -9.87 -4.57
C LEU A 53 -16.73 -8.78 -3.58
N ILE A 54 -16.09 -7.69 -4.04
CA ILE A 54 -15.75 -6.55 -3.18
C ILE A 54 -17.02 -5.84 -2.72
N GLY A 55 -17.99 -5.67 -3.62
CA GLY A 55 -19.33 -5.18 -3.30
C GLY A 55 -19.31 -3.80 -2.63
N VAL A 56 -18.52 -2.85 -3.15
CA VAL A 56 -18.46 -1.46 -2.68
C VAL A 56 -18.95 -0.50 -3.76
N ASN A 57 -19.99 0.26 -3.44
CA ASN A 57 -20.59 1.22 -4.37
C ASN A 57 -19.99 2.63 -4.21
N PRO A 58 -20.05 3.45 -5.26
CA PRO A 58 -20.50 3.10 -6.61
C PRO A 58 -19.45 2.34 -7.44
N TRP A 59 -19.89 1.70 -8.53
CA TRP A 59 -19.05 0.95 -9.48
C TRP A 59 -19.45 1.22 -10.94
N PRO A 60 -18.55 1.10 -11.95
CA PRO A 60 -18.90 1.39 -13.34
C PRO A 60 -20.04 0.51 -13.87
N ALA A 61 -21.07 1.17 -14.39
CA ALA A 61 -22.25 0.56 -14.98
C ALA A 61 -22.56 1.15 -16.36
N GLY A 62 -23.64 0.67 -16.98
CA GLY A 62 -23.96 1.00 -18.36
C GLY A 62 -23.03 0.32 -19.38
N PRO A 63 -23.32 0.43 -20.68
CA PRO A 63 -22.57 -0.26 -21.73
C PRO A 63 -21.10 0.16 -21.82
N LEU A 64 -20.77 1.45 -21.61
CA LEU A 64 -19.38 1.93 -21.63
C LEU A 64 -18.66 1.62 -20.33
N GLY A 65 -19.33 1.68 -19.18
CA GLY A 65 -18.72 1.31 -17.90
C GLY A 65 -18.33 -0.16 -17.86
N LYS A 66 -19.24 -1.06 -18.23
CA LYS A 66 -18.95 -2.51 -18.32
C LYS A 66 -17.86 -2.82 -19.34
N LYS A 67 -17.84 -2.11 -20.47
CA LYS A 67 -16.79 -2.23 -21.48
C LYS A 67 -15.43 -1.81 -20.88
N ALA A 68 -15.35 -0.68 -20.19
CA ALA A 68 -14.13 -0.19 -19.58
C ALA A 68 -13.57 -1.16 -18.53
N VAL A 69 -14.41 -1.72 -17.66
CA VAL A 69 -14.01 -2.75 -16.68
C VAL A 69 -13.40 -3.96 -17.40
N LYS A 70 -14.06 -4.48 -18.43
CA LYS A 70 -13.59 -5.63 -19.20
C LYS A 70 -12.25 -5.35 -19.90
N GLU A 71 -12.11 -4.19 -20.54
CA GLU A 71 -10.88 -3.83 -21.26
C GLU A 71 -9.69 -3.66 -20.32
N GLN A 72 -9.88 -2.96 -19.20
CA GLN A 72 -8.83 -2.81 -18.18
C GLN A 72 -8.46 -4.15 -17.54
N PHE A 73 -9.43 -5.00 -17.25
CA PHE A 73 -9.15 -6.34 -16.70
C PHE A 73 -8.36 -7.21 -17.69
N ASN A 74 -8.71 -7.19 -18.97
CA ASN A 74 -7.95 -7.92 -19.99
C ASN A 74 -6.52 -7.40 -20.13
N ALA A 75 -6.33 -6.08 -20.10
CA ALA A 75 -5.01 -5.46 -20.14
C ALA A 75 -4.17 -5.85 -18.91
N PHE A 76 -4.78 -5.82 -17.73
CA PHE A 76 -4.16 -6.27 -16.48
C PHE A 76 -3.71 -7.73 -16.56
N ILE A 77 -4.57 -8.66 -16.97
CA ILE A 77 -4.19 -10.08 -17.08
C ILE A 77 -2.99 -10.27 -18.01
N ALA A 78 -2.95 -9.54 -19.13
CA ALA A 78 -1.82 -9.59 -20.05
C ALA A 78 -0.52 -9.04 -19.44
N THR A 79 -0.59 -8.03 -18.56
CA THR A 79 0.58 -7.50 -17.85
C THR A 79 1.04 -8.41 -16.72
N GLU A 80 0.13 -9.16 -16.09
CA GLU A 80 0.44 -10.04 -14.95
C GLU A 80 1.06 -11.38 -15.34
N GLU A 81 0.71 -11.92 -16.52
CA GLU A 81 1.11 -13.26 -16.95
C GLU A 81 2.62 -13.57 -16.80
N PRO A 82 3.56 -12.67 -17.16
CA PRO A 82 5.00 -12.93 -17.01
C PRO A 82 5.45 -13.05 -15.54
N TYR A 83 4.84 -12.26 -14.64
CA TYR A 83 5.15 -12.30 -13.20
C TYR A 83 4.65 -13.60 -12.58
N LEU A 84 3.39 -13.97 -12.84
CA LEU A 84 2.80 -15.21 -12.35
C LEU A 84 3.56 -16.44 -12.85
N LYS A 85 3.98 -16.44 -14.12
CA LYS A 85 4.83 -17.51 -14.67
C LYS A 85 6.17 -17.64 -13.95
N SER A 86 6.75 -16.53 -13.51
CA SER A 86 8.00 -16.54 -12.74
C SER A 86 7.78 -17.15 -11.35
N VAL A 87 6.66 -16.81 -10.70
CA VAL A 87 6.25 -17.39 -9.41
C VAL A 87 5.99 -18.88 -9.52
N ASP A 88 5.26 -19.34 -10.54
CA ASP A 88 4.98 -20.76 -10.75
C ASP A 88 6.28 -21.57 -10.90
N GLN A 89 7.24 -21.04 -11.65
CA GLN A 89 8.54 -21.67 -11.86
C GLN A 89 9.35 -21.77 -10.57
N ASP A 90 9.40 -20.70 -9.78
CA ASP A 90 10.12 -20.69 -8.51
C ASP A 90 9.43 -21.55 -7.45
N THR A 91 8.09 -21.57 -7.44
CA THR A 91 7.30 -22.44 -6.56
C THR A 91 7.58 -23.92 -6.85
N ALA A 92 7.55 -24.32 -8.13
CA ALA A 92 7.88 -25.68 -8.54
C ALA A 92 9.32 -26.07 -8.18
N ARG A 93 10.27 -25.12 -8.30
CA ARG A 93 11.66 -25.32 -7.90
C ARG A 93 11.81 -25.48 -6.39
N ALA A 94 11.15 -24.63 -5.60
CA ALA A 94 11.17 -24.69 -4.14
C ALA A 94 10.58 -26.02 -3.66
N GLN A 95 9.41 -26.42 -4.18
CA GLN A 95 8.81 -27.72 -3.87
C GLN A 95 9.75 -28.88 -4.20
N LYS A 96 10.36 -28.88 -5.38
CA LYS A 96 11.28 -29.96 -5.79
C LYS A 96 12.55 -30.03 -4.95
N SER A 97 13.12 -28.89 -4.59
CA SER A 97 14.43 -28.82 -3.91
C SER A 97 14.34 -28.91 -2.39
N LEU A 98 13.25 -28.45 -1.80
CA LEU A 98 13.09 -28.39 -0.35
C LEU A 98 12.30 -29.58 0.21
N ASN A 99 11.34 -30.14 -0.53
CA ASN A 99 10.56 -31.28 -0.04
C ASN A 99 11.46 -32.49 0.23
N GLY A 100 11.34 -33.06 1.44
CA GLY A 100 12.17 -34.17 1.89
C GLY A 100 13.62 -33.81 2.23
N THR A 101 14.03 -32.54 2.05
CA THR A 101 15.40 -32.07 2.32
C THR A 101 15.42 -31.04 3.46
N LEU A 102 14.48 -30.10 3.47
CA LEU A 102 14.35 -29.10 4.53
C LEU A 102 13.31 -29.56 5.55
N HIS A 103 13.71 -29.61 6.82
CA HIS A 103 12.82 -29.81 7.95
C HIS A 103 12.83 -28.56 8.81
N LEU A 104 11.67 -27.92 9.00
CA LEU A 104 11.52 -26.71 9.79
C LEU A 104 11.39 -27.08 11.28
N ASN A 105 12.51 -27.43 11.91
CA ASN A 105 12.56 -27.89 13.31
C ASN A 105 12.93 -26.77 14.30
N SER A 106 13.45 -25.66 13.80
CA SER A 106 13.82 -24.46 14.54
C SER A 106 13.32 -23.20 13.82
N PHE A 107 13.37 -22.06 14.52
CA PHE A 107 13.06 -20.76 13.92
C PHE A 107 14.04 -20.44 12.79
N GLU A 108 15.32 -20.74 12.99
CA GLU A 108 16.41 -20.46 12.05
C GLU A 108 16.33 -21.30 10.77
N ASP A 109 15.63 -22.44 10.78
CA ASP A 109 15.42 -23.24 9.57
C ASP A 109 14.55 -22.52 8.52
N TYR A 110 13.68 -21.59 8.93
CA TYR A 110 12.86 -20.80 7.99
C TYR A 110 13.70 -19.89 7.10
N LEU A 111 14.91 -19.50 7.54
CA LEU A 111 15.81 -18.69 6.73
C LEU A 111 16.24 -19.42 5.45
N LYS A 112 16.26 -20.76 5.47
CA LYS A 112 16.61 -21.61 4.33
C LYS A 112 15.53 -21.64 3.25
N LEU A 113 14.32 -21.13 3.53
CA LEU A 113 13.26 -20.97 2.51
C LEU A 113 13.65 -19.97 1.43
N TYR A 114 14.61 -19.10 1.70
CA TYR A 114 15.05 -18.02 0.81
C TYR A 114 16.41 -18.30 0.15
N ASP A 115 17.22 -19.22 0.69
CA ASP A 115 18.58 -19.47 0.23
C ASP A 115 18.62 -20.05 -1.20
N GLY A 116 19.07 -19.22 -2.15
CA GLY A 116 19.11 -19.56 -3.57
C GLY A 116 17.75 -19.80 -4.22
N GLN A 117 16.64 -19.49 -3.55
CA GLN A 117 15.26 -19.66 -4.03
C GLN A 117 14.70 -18.34 -4.60
N TRP A 118 13.52 -18.40 -5.23
CA TRP A 118 12.74 -17.23 -5.67
C TRP A 118 13.46 -16.24 -6.61
N GLN A 119 14.49 -16.69 -7.32
CA GLN A 119 15.37 -15.82 -8.10
C GLN A 119 14.71 -15.20 -9.34
N LYS A 120 13.58 -15.74 -9.82
CA LYS A 120 12.85 -15.20 -10.98
C LYS A 120 11.76 -14.25 -10.54
N SER A 121 10.99 -14.61 -9.51
CA SER A 121 9.91 -13.77 -8.98
C SER A 121 10.43 -12.65 -8.07
N VAL A 122 11.56 -12.88 -7.38
CA VAL A 122 12.20 -11.92 -6.45
C VAL A 122 13.69 -11.76 -6.81
N PRO A 123 14.01 -11.23 -8.01
CA PRO A 123 15.38 -11.22 -8.54
C PRO A 123 16.37 -10.38 -7.71
N ARG A 124 15.88 -9.46 -6.88
CA ARG A 124 16.71 -8.64 -5.98
C ARG A 124 17.00 -9.31 -4.62
N GLY A 125 16.35 -10.44 -4.33
CA GLY A 125 16.44 -11.08 -3.02
C GLY A 125 15.93 -10.20 -1.88
N LEU A 126 16.22 -10.60 -0.65
CA LEU A 126 15.92 -9.81 0.55
C LEU A 126 17.10 -8.89 0.87
N ALA A 127 16.80 -7.68 1.34
CA ALA A 127 17.83 -6.71 1.69
C ALA A 127 18.57 -7.11 2.98
N ASP A 128 19.77 -6.56 3.16
CA ASP A 128 20.61 -6.85 4.33
C ASP A 128 19.87 -6.55 5.64
N GLY A 129 20.03 -7.45 6.62
CA GLY A 129 19.39 -7.36 7.94
C GLY A 129 17.96 -7.88 8.00
N VAL A 130 17.20 -7.91 6.90
CA VAL A 130 15.78 -8.33 6.89
C VAL A 130 15.57 -9.72 7.50
N LEU A 131 16.39 -10.71 7.11
CA LEU A 131 16.27 -12.08 7.62
C LEU A 131 16.97 -12.35 8.95
N ARG A 132 18.02 -11.61 9.27
CA ARG A 132 18.96 -11.99 10.35
C ARG A 132 18.80 -11.14 11.62
N ASN A 133 18.20 -9.96 11.49
CA ASN A 133 18.01 -9.02 12.59
C ASN A 133 16.53 -8.91 13.01
N ASP A 134 15.67 -9.75 12.45
CA ASP A 134 14.20 -9.73 12.59
C ASP A 134 13.70 -9.94 14.03
N LYS A 135 14.48 -10.64 14.87
CA LYS A 135 14.23 -10.77 16.31
C LYS A 135 14.56 -9.53 17.13
N SER A 136 15.21 -8.49 16.58
CA SER A 136 15.54 -7.27 17.32
C SER A 136 14.28 -6.48 17.69
N ASP A 137 14.26 -5.90 18.89
CA ASP A 137 13.16 -5.02 19.30
C ASP A 137 13.18 -3.68 18.57
N LEU A 138 14.38 -3.20 18.19
CA LEU A 138 14.51 -2.02 17.34
C LEU A 138 14.07 -2.31 15.90
N TYR A 139 14.37 -3.51 15.37
CA TYR A 139 13.84 -3.96 14.08
C TYR A 139 12.32 -3.87 14.11
N PHE A 140 11.72 -4.56 15.08
CA PHE A 140 10.28 -4.63 15.25
C PHE A 140 9.65 -3.24 15.40
N SER A 141 10.14 -2.37 16.29
CA SER A 141 9.54 -1.03 16.40
C SER A 141 9.68 -0.19 15.14
N MET A 142 10.82 -0.25 14.46
CA MET A 142 11.08 0.55 13.26
C MET A 142 10.26 0.12 12.05
N GLU A 143 9.76 -1.11 12.00
CA GLU A 143 8.76 -1.52 10.99
C GLU A 143 7.54 -0.60 11.01
N ARG A 144 7.13 -0.09 12.18
CA ARG A 144 5.95 0.79 12.31
C ARG A 144 6.19 2.20 11.77
N LEU A 145 7.45 2.50 11.45
CA LEU A 145 7.92 3.74 10.84
C LEU A 145 8.44 3.52 9.40
N SER A 146 8.29 2.30 8.87
CA SER A 146 8.75 1.93 7.52
C SER A 146 7.74 0.99 6.83
N VAL A 147 7.75 -0.29 7.20
CA VAL A 147 7.00 -1.40 6.59
C VAL A 147 5.49 -1.38 6.89
N HIS A 148 5.09 -0.90 8.07
CA HIS A 148 3.71 -0.80 8.53
C HIS A 148 3.37 0.65 8.93
N PRO A 149 3.46 1.62 8.00
CA PRO A 149 3.45 3.04 8.34
C PRO A 149 2.06 3.56 8.69
N GLU A 150 1.00 2.75 8.57
CA GLU A 150 -0.39 3.20 8.70
C GLU A 150 -1.09 2.84 10.02
N SER A 151 -0.46 2.01 10.87
CA SER A 151 -1.09 1.55 12.12
C SER A 151 -0.66 2.32 13.38
N LEU A 152 0.55 2.90 13.40
CA LEU A 152 1.09 3.60 14.57
C LEU A 152 0.49 5.00 14.76
N ARG A 153 0.17 5.35 16.01
CA ARG A 153 -0.13 6.73 16.42
C ARG A 153 0.41 7.04 17.81
N ARG A 154 0.69 8.31 18.09
CA ARG A 154 1.08 8.79 19.42
C ARG A 154 -0.15 8.88 20.32
N VAL A 155 -0.01 8.43 21.56
CA VAL A 155 -1.06 8.52 22.58
C VAL A 155 -1.10 9.94 23.14
N LYS A 156 -2.29 10.56 23.22
CA LYS A 156 -2.41 11.90 23.80
C LYS A 156 -2.20 11.87 25.33
N PRO A 157 -1.70 12.95 25.97
CA PRO A 157 -1.41 12.97 27.41
C PRO A 157 -2.61 12.61 28.33
N ASP A 158 -3.81 12.95 27.87
CA ASP A 158 -5.08 12.78 28.56
C ASP A 158 -5.88 11.54 28.11
N GLU A 159 -5.47 10.88 27.04
CA GLU A 159 -6.15 9.71 26.48
C GLU A 159 -6.21 8.53 27.46
N ARG A 160 -7.34 7.82 27.53
CA ARG A 160 -7.43 6.59 28.32
C ARG A 160 -6.93 5.41 27.50
N VAL A 161 -5.74 4.92 27.83
CA VAL A 161 -5.21 3.67 27.27
C VAL A 161 -5.74 2.46 28.04
N ALA A 162 -6.27 1.46 27.34
CA ALA A 162 -6.80 0.22 27.93
C ALA A 162 -5.70 -0.77 28.32
N LEU A 163 -4.65 -0.89 27.49
CA LEU A 163 -3.47 -1.70 27.79
C LEU A 163 -2.64 -1.06 28.91
N ARG A 164 -2.46 -1.79 30.03
CA ARG A 164 -1.71 -1.35 31.21
C ARG A 164 -0.61 -2.33 31.55
N VAL A 165 0.58 -1.80 31.79
CA VAL A 165 1.75 -2.54 32.29
C VAL A 165 2.03 -2.08 33.71
N GLN A 166 2.45 -3.00 34.58
CA GLN A 166 2.82 -2.63 35.96
C GLN A 166 3.97 -1.61 35.95
N ASP A 167 3.92 -0.64 36.85
CA ASP A 167 4.94 0.43 36.93
C ASP A 167 6.34 -0.11 37.20
N SER A 168 6.46 -1.18 37.99
CA SER A 168 7.73 -1.86 38.26
C SER A 168 8.36 -2.44 36.99
N ILE A 169 7.57 -3.10 36.15
CA ILE A 169 7.99 -3.65 34.86
C ILE A 169 8.34 -2.52 33.89
N THR A 170 7.45 -1.50 33.80
CA THR A 170 7.66 -0.37 32.89
C THR A 170 8.95 0.39 33.23
N ARG A 171 9.27 0.57 34.52
CA ARG A 171 10.53 1.22 34.94
C ARG A 171 11.76 0.40 34.58
N LYS A 172 11.70 -0.92 34.65
CA LYS A 172 12.81 -1.80 34.23
C LYS A 172 13.10 -1.68 32.74
N ILE A 173 12.06 -1.52 31.91
CA ILE A 173 12.20 -1.41 30.45
C ILE A 173 12.56 0.03 30.03
N THR A 174 11.97 1.03 30.69
CA THR A 174 11.92 2.41 30.15
C THR A 174 12.55 3.47 31.04
N THR A 175 12.93 3.13 32.28
CA THR A 175 13.28 4.06 33.40
C THR A 175 12.12 4.92 33.93
N LYS A 176 10.95 4.90 33.30
CA LYS A 176 9.75 5.68 33.65
C LYS A 176 8.54 4.79 33.86
N THR A 177 7.42 5.36 34.31
CA THR A 177 6.12 4.68 34.29
C THR A 177 5.42 4.90 32.96
N GLN A 178 4.48 4.02 32.60
CA GLN A 178 3.66 4.17 31.39
C GLN A 178 2.94 5.53 31.39
N ARG A 179 2.44 5.99 32.55
CA ARG A 179 1.78 7.28 32.69
C ARG A 179 2.73 8.46 32.47
N SER A 180 3.98 8.37 32.92
CA SER A 180 4.99 9.42 32.69
C SER A 180 5.33 9.50 31.20
N LEU A 181 5.58 8.36 30.54
CA LEU A 181 5.81 8.31 29.10
C LEU A 181 4.65 8.95 28.34
N GLN A 182 3.41 8.63 28.70
CA GLN A 182 2.23 9.22 28.08
C GLN A 182 2.16 10.74 28.29
N LYS A 183 2.35 11.22 29.52
CA LYS A 183 2.31 12.67 29.82
C LYS A 183 3.38 13.46 29.09
N GLU A 184 4.54 12.85 28.86
CA GLU A 184 5.67 13.42 28.12
C GLU A 184 5.53 13.23 26.60
N GLY A 185 4.39 12.71 26.13
CA GLY A 185 4.14 12.43 24.73
C GLY A 185 5.07 11.37 24.13
N ARG A 186 5.70 10.53 24.95
CA ARG A 186 6.64 9.49 24.50
C ARG A 186 5.96 8.14 24.22
N LEU A 187 4.67 7.99 24.51
CA LEU A 187 3.94 6.72 24.35
C LEU A 187 3.18 6.68 23.01
N PHE A 188 3.23 5.54 22.33
CA PHE A 188 2.57 5.26 21.06
C PHE A 188 1.79 3.96 21.16
N ILE A 189 0.82 3.79 20.27
CA ILE A 189 -0.04 2.61 20.21
C ILE A 189 -0.26 2.16 18.76
N VAL A 190 -0.28 0.83 18.58
CA VAL A 190 -0.91 0.13 17.46
C VAL A 190 -2.11 -0.63 18.03
N ASP A 191 -3.29 -0.47 17.44
CA ASP A 191 -4.54 -1.04 17.94
C ASP A 191 -5.29 -1.80 16.84
N HIS A 192 -5.11 -3.13 16.83
CA HIS A 192 -5.81 -4.07 15.97
C HIS A 192 -6.92 -4.81 16.73
N SER A 193 -7.42 -4.28 17.85
CA SER A 193 -8.43 -4.94 18.68
C SER A 193 -9.75 -5.21 17.93
N SER A 194 -10.05 -4.42 16.90
CA SER A 194 -11.25 -4.60 16.06
C SER A 194 -11.25 -5.91 15.27
N LEU A 195 -10.09 -6.55 15.07
CA LEU A 195 -9.97 -7.86 14.43
C LEU A 195 -10.65 -8.98 15.24
N ALA A 196 -10.91 -8.77 16.54
CA ALA A 196 -11.68 -9.69 17.36
C ALA A 196 -13.13 -9.86 16.87
N ASN A 197 -13.63 -8.95 16.01
CA ASN A 197 -14.96 -9.01 15.41
C ASN A 197 -15.02 -9.87 14.14
N LEU A 198 -13.89 -10.44 13.71
CA LEU A 198 -13.78 -11.27 12.50
C LEU A 198 -13.73 -12.75 12.86
N THR A 199 -14.36 -13.57 12.03
CA THR A 199 -14.42 -15.03 12.21
C THR A 199 -13.19 -15.71 11.63
N LEU A 200 -12.39 -16.37 12.47
CA LEU A 200 -11.23 -17.13 12.03
C LEU A 200 -11.60 -18.29 11.09
N THR A 201 -10.77 -18.51 10.07
CA THR A 201 -10.81 -19.72 9.24
C THR A 201 -10.47 -20.94 10.09
N LYS A 202 -11.21 -22.06 9.92
CA LYS A 202 -11.00 -23.27 10.71
C LYS A 202 -9.56 -23.75 10.63
N GLY A 203 -8.93 -23.97 11.78
CA GLY A 203 -7.54 -24.44 11.86
C GLY A 203 -6.49 -23.33 11.69
N ARG A 204 -6.92 -22.08 11.48
CA ARG A 204 -6.08 -20.89 11.51
C ARG A 204 -6.36 -20.08 12.77
N TYR A 205 -5.37 -19.36 13.24
CA TYR A 205 -5.44 -18.54 14.44
C TYR A 205 -4.75 -17.20 14.22
N ALA A 206 -5.20 -16.17 14.93
CA ALA A 206 -4.55 -14.86 14.96
C ALA A 206 -4.95 -14.13 16.25
N GLY A 207 -4.11 -13.17 16.64
CA GLY A 207 -4.49 -12.17 17.64
C GLY A 207 -5.45 -11.11 17.10
N ALA A 208 -5.82 -10.19 17.98
CA ALA A 208 -6.40 -8.89 17.68
C ALA A 208 -5.63 -7.87 18.53
N CYS A 209 -4.34 -7.73 18.23
CA CYS A 209 -3.35 -7.21 19.15
C CYS A 209 -3.52 -5.72 19.43
N GLU A 210 -3.29 -5.33 20.68
CA GLU A 210 -2.93 -3.95 21.04
C GLU A 210 -1.47 -3.94 21.47
N ALA A 211 -0.70 -2.97 21.00
CA ALA A 211 0.71 -2.86 21.33
C ALA A 211 1.09 -1.44 21.70
N LEU A 212 1.90 -1.29 22.76
CA LEU A 212 2.48 -0.04 23.17
C LEU A 212 3.93 0.04 22.72
N PHE A 213 4.31 1.20 22.21
CA PHE A 213 5.69 1.58 21.88
C PHE A 213 6.03 2.87 22.59
N PHE A 214 7.32 3.16 22.75
CA PHE A 214 7.77 4.38 23.40
C PHE A 214 9.09 4.91 22.86
N ILE A 215 9.28 6.23 22.91
CA ILE A 215 10.60 6.85 22.72
C ILE A 215 11.38 6.68 24.02
N HIS A 216 12.47 5.92 23.98
CA HIS A 216 13.30 5.67 25.14
C HIS A 216 13.93 6.97 25.67
N PRO A 217 13.82 7.30 26.98
CA PRO A 217 14.29 8.59 27.51
C PRO A 217 15.79 8.86 27.30
N SER A 218 16.61 7.81 27.28
CA SER A 218 18.08 7.94 27.12
C SER A 218 18.56 7.84 25.67
N SER A 219 18.23 6.78 24.93
CA SER A 219 18.71 6.59 23.54
C SER A 219 17.94 7.38 22.50
N GLY A 220 16.68 7.75 22.80
CA GLY A 220 15.79 8.41 21.84
C GLY A 220 15.16 7.48 20.80
N ASP A 221 15.45 6.17 20.85
CA ASP A 221 14.90 5.21 19.90
C ASP A 221 13.43 4.90 20.22
N LEU A 222 12.63 4.63 19.19
CA LEU A 222 11.31 4.05 19.36
C LEU A 222 11.48 2.56 19.66
N LEU A 223 10.95 2.06 20.77
CA LEU A 223 11.06 0.67 21.21
C LEU A 223 9.70 0.11 21.64
N PRO A 224 9.48 -1.22 21.54
CA PRO A 224 8.26 -1.85 22.03
C PRO A 224 8.23 -1.89 23.56
N LEU A 225 7.05 -1.71 24.15
CA LEU A 225 6.82 -1.77 25.59
C LEU A 225 6.01 -3.01 25.98
N ALA A 226 4.88 -3.24 25.30
CA ALA A 226 4.00 -4.36 25.62
C ALA A 226 3.08 -4.72 24.46
N ILE A 227 2.67 -5.99 24.40
CA ILE A 227 1.72 -6.51 23.42
C ILE A 227 0.65 -7.33 24.15
N ARG A 228 -0.61 -7.01 23.92
CA ARG A 228 -1.77 -7.78 24.36
C ARG A 228 -2.40 -8.45 23.14
N PRO A 229 -2.40 -9.80 23.02
CA PRO A 229 -2.91 -10.46 21.83
C PRO A 229 -4.43 -10.41 21.68
N ASN A 230 -5.17 -10.25 22.78
CA ASN A 230 -6.63 -10.40 22.82
C ASN A 230 -7.07 -11.76 22.23
N ASN A 231 -8.25 -11.79 21.61
CA ASN A 231 -8.85 -12.98 20.97
C ASN A 231 -8.84 -14.25 21.85
N GLY A 232 -9.25 -14.06 23.11
CA GLY A 232 -9.31 -15.11 24.13
C GLY A 232 -8.01 -15.36 24.89
N SER A 233 -6.86 -14.80 24.50
CA SER A 233 -5.65 -14.84 25.34
C SER A 233 -5.75 -13.79 26.45
N PRO A 234 -5.57 -14.15 27.75
CA PRO A 234 -5.61 -13.20 28.86
C PRO A 234 -4.27 -12.49 29.09
N LEU A 235 -3.26 -12.77 28.27
CA LEU A 235 -1.88 -12.43 28.54
C LEU A 235 -1.52 -11.02 28.05
N VAL A 236 -0.55 -10.42 28.73
CA VAL A 236 0.19 -9.23 28.28
C VAL A 236 1.67 -9.59 28.30
N TYR A 237 2.32 -9.42 27.16
CA TYR A 237 3.75 -9.70 26.96
C TYR A 237 4.55 -8.40 26.98
N THR A 238 5.79 -8.49 27.42
CA THR A 238 6.78 -7.41 27.44
C THR A 238 8.15 -7.95 27.04
N PRO A 239 9.12 -7.09 26.69
CA PRO A 239 10.50 -7.50 26.42
C PRO A 239 11.22 -8.22 27.58
N LEU A 240 10.65 -8.26 28.80
CA LEU A 240 11.22 -8.98 29.93
C LEU A 240 10.70 -10.42 30.07
N ASP A 241 9.75 -10.83 29.22
CA ASP A 241 9.30 -12.22 29.17
C ASP A 241 10.34 -13.11 28.46
N GLU A 242 10.20 -14.43 28.61
CA GLU A 242 11.08 -15.41 27.95
C GLU A 242 11.12 -15.19 26.42
N GLU A 243 12.27 -15.46 25.80
CA GLU A 243 12.55 -15.11 24.39
C GLU A 243 11.43 -15.58 23.44
N ASN A 244 10.97 -16.84 23.58
CA ASN A 244 9.93 -17.38 22.72
C ASN A 244 8.57 -16.71 22.96
N ASP A 245 8.22 -16.40 24.22
CA ASP A 245 6.95 -15.73 24.54
C ASP A 245 6.92 -14.33 23.93
N TRP A 246 8.01 -13.57 24.09
CA TRP A 246 8.12 -12.23 23.53
C TRP A 246 8.16 -12.25 21.99
N THR A 247 8.91 -13.19 21.40
CA THR A 247 8.97 -13.35 19.94
C THR A 247 7.62 -13.75 19.36
N LEU A 248 6.87 -14.66 20.01
CA LEU A 248 5.51 -15.00 19.57
C LEU A 248 4.58 -13.79 19.67
N ALA A 249 4.73 -12.94 20.70
CA ALA A 249 3.95 -11.71 20.80
C ALA A 249 4.20 -10.74 19.65
N LYS A 250 5.46 -10.60 19.24
CA LYS A 250 5.84 -9.83 18.04
C LYS A 250 5.27 -10.44 16.76
N ILE A 251 5.39 -11.76 16.58
CA ILE A 251 4.78 -12.49 15.45
C ILE A 251 3.26 -12.27 15.39
N MET A 252 2.56 -12.34 16.53
CA MET A 252 1.11 -12.10 16.60
C MET A 252 0.73 -10.70 16.13
N LEU A 253 1.50 -9.68 16.55
CA LEU A 253 1.27 -8.30 16.09
C LEU A 253 1.59 -8.15 14.60
N ASN A 254 2.71 -8.70 14.14
CA ASN A 254 3.11 -8.66 12.73
C ASN A 254 2.04 -9.30 11.83
N ALA A 255 1.49 -10.47 12.20
CA ALA A 255 0.39 -11.10 11.46
C ALA A 255 -0.87 -10.20 11.39
N ASN A 256 -1.16 -9.44 12.44
CA ASN A 256 -2.24 -8.45 12.44
C ASN A 256 -1.91 -7.22 11.58
N ASP A 257 -0.67 -6.72 11.63
CA ASP A 257 -0.19 -5.63 10.79
C ASP A 257 -0.26 -6.00 9.29
N VAL A 258 0.09 -7.23 8.89
CA VAL A 258 -0.05 -7.68 7.50
C VAL A 258 -1.52 -7.65 7.06
N TRP A 259 -2.42 -8.22 7.87
CA TRP A 259 -3.85 -8.21 7.60
C TRP A 259 -4.40 -6.79 7.49
N HIS A 260 -4.04 -5.92 8.43
CA HIS A 260 -4.43 -4.51 8.41
C HIS A 260 -4.00 -3.87 7.10
N ASN A 261 -2.71 -3.94 6.75
CA ASN A 261 -2.17 -3.36 5.52
C ASN A 261 -2.91 -3.85 4.26
N GLN A 262 -3.26 -5.15 4.19
CA GLN A 262 -3.88 -5.73 2.99
C GLN A 262 -5.31 -5.23 2.75
N TRP A 263 -6.06 -4.92 3.79
CA TRP A 263 -7.45 -4.49 3.63
C TRP A 263 -7.64 -2.99 3.81
N TYR A 264 -6.68 -2.35 4.48
CA TYR A 264 -6.50 -0.91 4.48
C TYR A 264 -6.17 -0.42 3.07
N HIS A 265 -5.20 -1.01 2.35
CA HIS A 265 -4.84 -0.52 1.01
C HIS A 265 -5.96 -0.73 -0.02
N LEU A 266 -6.75 -1.81 0.08
CA LEU A 266 -7.94 -1.99 -0.75
C LEU A 266 -8.88 -0.78 -0.61
N ALA A 267 -9.14 -0.36 0.63
CA ALA A 267 -9.97 0.81 0.91
C ALA A 267 -9.30 2.13 0.51
N ALA A 268 -8.09 2.39 1.02
CA ALA A 268 -7.44 3.69 0.92
C ALA A 268 -6.87 3.99 -0.46
N ALA A 269 -6.41 2.98 -1.21
CA ALA A 269 -5.81 3.14 -2.53
C ALA A 269 -6.79 2.78 -3.64
N HIS A 270 -7.20 1.51 -3.77
CA HIS A 270 -7.99 1.06 -4.92
C HIS A 270 -9.37 1.70 -4.97
N ILE A 271 -10.15 1.66 -3.88
CA ILE A 271 -11.51 2.23 -3.86
C ILE A 271 -11.44 3.75 -4.07
N SER A 272 -10.53 4.45 -3.40
CA SER A 272 -10.31 5.90 -3.61
C SER A 272 -9.95 6.24 -5.06
N SER A 273 -9.03 5.48 -5.68
CA SER A 273 -8.66 5.63 -7.09
C SER A 273 -9.83 5.41 -8.03
N ASP A 274 -10.65 4.37 -7.77
CA ASP A 274 -11.83 4.08 -8.60
C ASP A 274 -12.81 5.26 -8.60
N LEU A 275 -13.08 5.88 -7.46
CA LEU A 275 -14.00 7.01 -7.36
C LEU A 275 -13.48 8.23 -8.15
N ILE A 276 -12.19 8.51 -8.08
CA ILE A 276 -11.54 9.57 -8.88
C ILE A 276 -11.61 9.24 -10.37
N TYR A 277 -11.25 8.01 -10.76
CA TYR A 277 -11.25 7.59 -12.15
C TYR A 277 -12.66 7.64 -12.75
N MET A 278 -13.68 7.21 -12.01
CA MET A 278 -15.08 7.24 -12.44
C MET A 278 -15.61 8.67 -12.61
N SER A 279 -15.40 9.53 -11.61
CA SER A 279 -15.84 10.94 -11.68
C SER A 279 -15.15 11.70 -12.81
N ALA A 280 -13.85 11.47 -13.01
CA ALA A 280 -13.10 12.09 -14.09
C ALA A 280 -13.53 11.56 -15.47
N THR A 281 -13.76 10.25 -15.62
CA THR A 281 -14.28 9.64 -16.87
C THR A 281 -15.58 10.29 -17.33
N ARG A 282 -16.44 10.66 -16.38
CA ARG A 282 -17.76 11.25 -16.67
C ARG A 282 -17.72 12.77 -16.87
N SER A 283 -16.59 13.42 -16.62
CA SER A 283 -16.52 14.89 -16.54
C SER A 283 -15.61 15.51 -17.58
N PHE A 284 -14.62 14.76 -18.08
CA PHE A 284 -13.61 15.28 -19.00
C PHE A 284 -13.76 14.76 -20.42
N SER A 285 -13.34 15.59 -21.37
CA SER A 285 -12.95 15.14 -22.70
C SER A 285 -11.69 14.28 -22.65
N ASP A 286 -11.53 13.32 -23.57
CA ASP A 286 -10.28 12.56 -23.78
C ASP A 286 -9.06 13.43 -24.16
N MET A 287 -9.29 14.72 -24.46
CA MET A 287 -8.25 15.70 -24.71
C MET A 287 -7.87 16.51 -23.47
N HIS A 288 -8.56 16.35 -22.34
CA HIS A 288 -8.33 17.18 -21.17
C HIS A 288 -7.00 16.82 -20.46
N PRO A 289 -6.10 17.79 -20.19
CA PRO A 289 -4.79 17.50 -19.60
C PRO A 289 -4.86 16.96 -18.17
N VAL A 290 -5.84 17.36 -17.37
CA VAL A 290 -6.02 16.78 -16.02
C VAL A 290 -6.45 15.31 -16.11
N TRP A 291 -7.30 14.98 -17.10
CA TRP A 291 -7.77 13.61 -17.28
C TRP A 291 -6.65 12.68 -17.74
N SER A 292 -5.78 13.16 -18.64
CA SER A 292 -4.64 12.37 -19.09
C SER A 292 -3.66 12.05 -17.96
N LEU A 293 -3.43 13.00 -17.04
CA LEU A 293 -2.59 12.77 -15.87
C LEU A 293 -3.21 11.73 -14.93
N ILE A 294 -4.51 11.85 -14.62
CA ILE A 294 -5.23 10.86 -13.79
C ILE A 294 -5.13 9.46 -14.41
N ARG A 295 -5.39 9.34 -15.72
CA ARG A 295 -5.29 8.06 -16.44
C ARG A 295 -3.89 7.47 -16.46
N ARG A 296 -2.86 8.32 -16.55
CA ARG A 296 -1.47 7.86 -16.59
C ARG A 296 -1.04 7.26 -15.26
N VAL A 297 -1.50 7.83 -14.15
CA VAL A 297 -1.17 7.33 -12.81
C VAL A 297 -2.05 6.14 -12.43
N ALA A 298 -3.35 6.19 -12.72
CA ALA A 298 -4.33 5.16 -12.34
C ALA A 298 -4.57 4.13 -13.47
N VAL A 299 -3.48 3.61 -14.04
CA VAL A 299 -3.56 2.55 -15.06
C VAL A 299 -4.31 1.34 -14.49
N ASN A 300 -5.27 0.82 -15.26
CA ASN A 300 -6.07 -0.36 -14.92
C ASN A 300 -6.84 -0.26 -13.59
N SER A 301 -7.22 0.93 -13.10
CA SER A 301 -7.95 1.10 -11.82
C SER A 301 -9.10 0.08 -11.64
N PHE A 302 -9.88 -0.18 -12.69
CA PHE A 302 -11.03 -1.09 -12.63
C PHE A 302 -10.71 -2.58 -12.75
N ALA A 303 -9.45 -2.96 -12.95
CA ALA A 303 -9.05 -4.36 -13.08
C ALA A 303 -8.92 -5.09 -11.73
N TYR A 304 -8.58 -4.36 -10.68
CA TYR A 304 -8.18 -4.96 -9.41
C TYR A 304 -9.34 -5.60 -8.65
N ARG A 305 -10.54 -5.00 -8.63
CA ARG A 305 -11.71 -5.63 -7.97
C ARG A 305 -12.17 -6.92 -8.65
N PRO A 306 -12.29 -6.99 -9.99
CA PRO A 306 -12.49 -8.25 -10.70
C PRO A 306 -11.38 -9.27 -10.42
N GLY A 307 -10.11 -8.86 -10.47
CA GLY A 307 -8.97 -9.75 -10.21
C GLY A 307 -8.98 -10.35 -8.81
N ALA A 308 -9.17 -9.51 -7.79
CA ALA A 308 -9.31 -9.96 -6.40
C ALA A 308 -10.52 -10.89 -6.22
N SER A 309 -11.63 -10.62 -6.90
CA SER A 309 -12.81 -11.48 -6.85
C SER A 309 -12.61 -12.83 -7.55
N ALA A 310 -11.73 -12.90 -8.54
CA ALA A 310 -11.48 -14.12 -9.30
C ALA A 310 -10.51 -15.09 -8.60
N THR A 311 -9.59 -14.56 -7.78
CA THR A 311 -8.44 -15.34 -7.26
C THR A 311 -8.22 -15.21 -5.75
N LEU A 312 -8.51 -14.05 -5.16
CA LEU A 312 -8.14 -13.75 -3.77
C LEU A 312 -9.30 -14.02 -2.81
N VAL A 313 -10.40 -13.28 -2.95
CA VAL A 313 -11.50 -13.26 -1.96
C VAL A 313 -12.64 -14.22 -2.27
N ASN A 314 -12.60 -14.92 -3.42
CA ASN A 314 -13.57 -15.97 -3.71
C ASN A 314 -13.48 -17.10 -2.67
N PRO A 315 -14.58 -17.84 -2.43
CA PRO A 315 -14.54 -19.03 -1.59
C PRO A 315 -13.45 -20.01 -2.05
N GLY A 316 -12.61 -20.45 -1.12
CA GLY A 316 -11.44 -21.30 -1.42
C GLY A 316 -10.34 -20.59 -2.23
N GLY A 317 -10.37 -19.27 -2.32
CA GLY A 317 -9.34 -18.43 -2.94
C GLY A 317 -8.10 -18.27 -2.05
N ASP A 318 -7.12 -17.49 -2.52
CA ASP A 318 -5.79 -17.46 -1.90
C ASP A 318 -5.77 -16.78 -0.52
N ILE A 319 -6.72 -15.90 -0.23
CA ILE A 319 -6.86 -15.32 1.10
C ILE A 319 -7.26 -16.40 2.11
N GLU A 320 -8.27 -17.21 1.79
CA GLU A 320 -8.75 -18.27 2.70
C GLU A 320 -7.70 -19.37 2.91
N LYS A 321 -6.88 -19.68 1.89
CA LYS A 321 -5.82 -20.68 1.99
C LYS A 321 -4.68 -20.24 2.93
N ASN A 322 -4.33 -18.96 2.94
CA ASN A 322 -3.08 -18.48 3.55
C ASN A 322 -3.29 -17.64 4.83
N PHE A 323 -4.33 -16.80 4.88
CA PHE A 323 -4.58 -15.90 6.01
C PHE A 323 -5.41 -16.55 7.12
N ALA A 324 -5.40 -15.90 8.29
CA ALA A 324 -6.20 -16.35 9.44
C ALA A 324 -7.71 -16.15 9.28
N TRP A 325 -8.11 -15.32 8.32
CA TRP A 325 -9.49 -14.97 8.00
C TRP A 325 -9.72 -15.11 6.49
N ASN A 326 -10.96 -15.40 6.09
CA ASN A 326 -11.33 -15.64 4.70
C ASN A 326 -11.68 -14.34 3.93
N GLY A 327 -12.01 -14.48 2.64
CA GLY A 327 -12.41 -13.38 1.77
C GLY A 327 -13.60 -12.56 2.28
N ASP A 328 -14.61 -13.19 2.88
CA ASP A 328 -15.76 -12.44 3.43
C ASP A 328 -15.34 -11.54 4.60
N GLN A 329 -14.46 -12.03 5.48
CA GLN A 329 -13.94 -11.24 6.60
C GLN A 329 -13.03 -10.11 6.11
N ALA A 330 -12.26 -10.35 5.05
CA ALA A 330 -11.45 -9.34 4.38
C ALA A 330 -12.29 -8.16 3.88
N ILE A 331 -13.38 -8.44 3.15
CA ILE A 331 -14.29 -7.40 2.65
C ILE A 331 -15.01 -6.68 3.79
N LYS A 332 -15.46 -7.42 4.82
CA LYS A 332 -16.05 -6.84 6.02
C LYS A 332 -15.09 -5.85 6.70
N TYR A 333 -13.83 -6.24 6.84
CA TYR A 333 -12.81 -5.41 7.48
C TYR A 333 -12.43 -4.19 6.63
N SER A 334 -12.24 -4.35 5.32
CA SER A 334 -11.98 -3.22 4.41
C SER A 334 -13.10 -2.17 4.43
N LYS A 335 -14.37 -2.60 4.50
CA LYS A 335 -15.53 -1.70 4.67
C LYS A 335 -15.56 -0.99 6.03
N GLN A 336 -15.01 -1.60 7.07
CA GLN A 336 -14.83 -0.95 8.37
C GLN A 336 -13.77 0.14 8.26
N GLU A 337 -12.58 -0.19 7.73
CA GLU A 337 -11.47 0.76 7.57
C GLU A 337 -11.85 1.96 6.70
N TRP A 338 -12.65 1.74 5.64
CA TRP A 338 -13.23 2.82 4.86
C TRP A 338 -14.00 3.83 5.72
N LYS A 339 -14.87 3.35 6.60
CA LYS A 339 -15.72 4.20 7.44
C LYS A 339 -14.94 4.91 8.56
N THR A 340 -13.89 4.29 9.07
CA THR A 340 -13.17 4.78 10.24
C THR A 340 -12.02 5.69 9.88
N GLU A 341 -11.26 5.38 8.83
CA GLU A 341 -9.99 6.07 8.53
C GLU A 341 -9.83 6.46 7.05
N CYS A 342 -10.27 5.63 6.09
CA CYS A 342 -9.88 5.85 4.69
C CYS A 342 -10.75 6.84 3.90
N ALA A 343 -12.04 6.99 4.23
CA ALA A 343 -12.98 7.75 3.39
C ALA A 343 -12.64 9.25 3.21
N PRO A 344 -12.23 10.01 4.24
CA PRO A 344 -11.98 11.45 4.08
C PRO A 344 -10.76 11.74 3.20
N TRP A 345 -10.95 12.44 2.08
CA TRP A 345 -9.92 12.72 1.10
C TRP A 345 -8.85 13.69 1.61
N GLN A 346 -9.21 14.92 1.99
CA GLN A 346 -8.24 15.94 2.39
C GLN A 346 -7.54 15.60 3.72
N ALA A 347 -8.27 15.04 4.67
CA ALA A 347 -7.69 14.60 5.94
C ALA A 347 -6.61 13.51 5.75
N ASN A 348 -6.62 12.77 4.63
CA ASN A 348 -5.64 11.71 4.35
C ASN A 348 -4.45 12.15 3.50
N TYR A 349 -4.27 13.45 3.27
CA TYR A 349 -3.01 13.98 2.74
C TYR A 349 -1.86 13.59 3.69
N LEU A 350 -0.71 13.18 3.14
CA LEU A 350 0.40 12.58 3.90
C LEU A 350 0.72 13.36 5.18
N GLU A 351 1.01 14.66 5.06
CA GLU A 351 1.40 15.49 6.20
C GLU A 351 0.24 15.69 7.18
N ALA A 352 -0.98 15.92 6.69
CA ALA A 352 -2.16 16.09 7.53
C ALA A 352 -2.43 14.83 8.37
N LYS A 353 -2.30 13.65 7.74
CA LYS A 353 -2.47 12.35 8.38
C LYS A 353 -1.39 12.08 9.43
N LEU A 354 -0.12 12.32 9.10
CA LEU A 354 0.99 12.11 10.03
C LEU A 354 0.93 13.07 11.23
N LYS A 355 0.54 14.33 11.02
CA LYS A 355 0.28 15.31 12.10
C LYS A 355 -0.86 14.86 12.99
N ARG A 356 -1.99 14.43 12.41
CA ARG A 356 -3.15 13.92 13.15
C ARG A 356 -2.79 12.71 14.03
N ARG A 357 -1.91 11.83 13.54
CA ARG A 357 -1.38 10.68 14.29
C ARG A 357 -0.26 11.04 15.27
N GLY A 358 0.17 12.30 15.31
CA GLY A 358 1.23 12.80 16.20
C GLY A 358 2.62 12.28 15.85
N LEU A 359 2.85 11.87 14.60
CA LEU A 359 4.13 11.30 14.16
C LEU A 359 5.12 12.38 13.68
N ILE A 360 4.60 13.50 13.17
CA ILE A 360 5.38 14.69 12.80
C ILE A 360 4.78 15.94 13.44
N GLU A 361 5.60 16.97 13.67
CA GLU A 361 5.18 18.27 14.23
C GLU A 361 4.27 18.16 15.48
N CYS A 362 4.59 17.20 16.37
CA CYS A 362 3.80 16.95 17.57
C CYS A 362 4.09 18.00 18.65
N SER A 363 3.08 18.75 19.09
CA SER A 363 3.24 19.82 20.07
C SER A 363 3.40 19.37 21.53
N TYR A 364 3.24 18.07 21.82
CA TYR A 364 3.16 17.54 23.19
C TYR A 364 4.12 16.38 23.46
N GLY A 365 5.03 16.07 22.54
CA GLY A 365 6.01 15.01 22.69
C GLY A 365 7.24 15.24 21.83
N PRO A 366 8.35 14.51 22.09
CA PRO A 366 9.56 14.65 21.30
C PRO A 366 9.38 14.10 19.88
N GLU A 367 10.14 14.66 18.95
CA GLU A 367 10.25 14.15 17.58
C GLU A 367 10.82 12.73 17.55
N LEU A 368 10.44 11.97 16.51
CA LEU A 368 11.04 10.68 16.23
C LEU A 368 12.43 10.92 15.64
N LYS A 369 13.45 10.22 16.15
CA LYS A 369 14.85 10.34 15.67
C LYS A 369 14.99 9.96 14.20
N SER A 370 14.18 9.02 13.73
CA SER A 370 14.15 8.54 12.34
C SER A 370 12.71 8.17 12.00
N PHE A 371 12.26 8.50 10.78
CA PHE A 371 10.98 8.07 10.23
C PHE A 371 11.13 7.71 8.74
N PRO A 372 11.71 6.54 8.42
CA PRO A 372 12.16 6.21 7.06
C PRO A 372 11.06 6.25 6.00
N TYR A 373 9.83 5.83 6.34
CA TYR A 373 8.69 5.97 5.45
C TYR A 373 8.45 7.42 5.06
N TYR A 374 8.38 8.33 6.04
CA TYR A 374 8.11 9.74 5.78
C TYR A 374 9.24 10.41 5.02
N GLU A 375 10.49 10.08 5.34
CA GLU A 375 11.68 10.61 4.67
C GLU A 375 11.66 10.28 3.17
N ASP A 376 11.49 9.00 2.82
CA ASP A 376 11.47 8.56 1.42
C ASP A 376 10.19 9.01 0.69
N ALA A 377 9.03 8.87 1.34
CA ALA A 377 7.76 9.33 0.79
C ALA A 377 7.79 10.84 0.48
N SER A 378 8.46 11.65 1.31
CA SER A 378 8.58 13.10 1.10
C SER A 378 9.43 13.42 -0.13
N VAL A 379 10.49 12.67 -0.40
CA VAL A 379 11.32 12.86 -1.62
C VAL A 379 10.50 12.55 -2.86
N ILE A 380 9.82 11.40 -2.89
CA ILE A 380 9.00 10.98 -4.04
C ILE A 380 7.83 11.94 -4.24
N LEU A 381 7.08 12.26 -3.16
CA LEU A 381 5.95 13.17 -3.23
C LEU A 381 6.39 14.58 -3.60
N GLY A 382 7.58 15.02 -3.18
CA GLY A 382 8.18 16.28 -3.62
C GLY A 382 8.45 16.31 -5.12
N ALA A 383 8.98 15.22 -5.69
CA ALA A 383 9.18 15.09 -7.14
C ALA A 383 7.84 15.10 -7.90
N LEU A 384 6.84 14.33 -7.42
CA LEU A 384 5.49 14.33 -7.97
C LEU A 384 4.84 15.72 -7.91
N ARG A 385 4.87 16.39 -6.76
CA ARG A 385 4.33 17.75 -6.59
C ARG A 385 5.01 18.75 -7.53
N THR A 386 6.34 18.66 -7.67
CA THR A 386 7.10 19.53 -8.57
C THR A 386 6.65 19.33 -10.02
N PHE A 387 6.56 18.08 -10.47
CA PHE A 387 6.06 17.75 -11.80
C PHE A 387 4.62 18.22 -12.00
N ILE A 388 3.70 17.85 -11.11
CA ILE A 388 2.28 18.18 -11.21
C ILE A 388 2.08 19.69 -11.19
N ASN A 389 2.83 20.42 -10.36
CA ASN A 389 2.78 21.87 -10.34
C ASN A 389 3.18 22.46 -11.70
N ALA A 390 4.32 22.04 -12.26
CA ALA A 390 4.77 22.50 -13.57
C ALA A 390 3.77 22.11 -14.68
N TYR A 391 3.23 20.90 -14.63
CA TYR A 391 2.21 20.41 -15.56
C TYR A 391 0.93 21.26 -15.49
N VAL A 392 0.41 21.53 -14.29
CA VAL A 392 -0.77 22.40 -14.12
C VAL A 392 -0.48 23.80 -14.66
N HIS A 393 0.68 24.39 -14.36
CA HIS A 393 1.05 25.72 -14.85
C HIS A 393 1.24 25.78 -16.38
N ALA A 394 1.65 24.67 -16.99
CA ALA A 394 1.79 24.56 -18.44
C ALA A 394 0.45 24.66 -19.19
N TYR A 395 -0.67 24.32 -18.55
CA TYR A 395 -2.01 24.41 -19.15
C TYR A 395 -2.84 25.57 -18.59
N TYR A 396 -2.68 25.91 -17.32
CA TYR A 396 -3.42 26.96 -16.63
C TYR A 396 -2.52 28.19 -16.37
N PRO A 397 -2.59 29.24 -17.22
CA PRO A 397 -1.73 30.41 -17.06
C PRO A 397 -2.03 31.23 -15.80
N SER A 398 -3.23 31.08 -15.22
CA SER A 398 -3.67 31.79 -14.01
C SER A 398 -4.73 30.99 -13.24
N ASP A 399 -5.01 31.42 -12.01
CA ASP A 399 -6.11 30.87 -11.21
C ASP A 399 -7.48 31.18 -11.82
N ALA A 400 -7.61 32.29 -12.55
CA ALA A 400 -8.83 32.57 -13.32
C ALA A 400 -9.10 31.48 -14.39
N ALA A 401 -8.05 30.90 -14.98
CA ALA A 401 -8.21 29.79 -15.94
C ALA A 401 -8.75 28.51 -15.27
N ILE A 402 -8.45 28.28 -13.97
CA ILE A 402 -9.03 27.17 -13.18
C ILE A 402 -10.54 27.36 -13.06
N THR A 403 -10.97 28.55 -12.63
CA THR A 403 -12.41 28.85 -12.46
C THR A 403 -13.18 28.91 -13.78
N ALA A 404 -12.51 29.21 -14.89
CA ALA A 404 -13.12 29.26 -16.21
C ALA A 404 -13.29 27.88 -16.86
N ASP A 405 -12.58 26.86 -16.37
CA ASP A 405 -12.63 25.51 -16.92
C ASP A 405 -13.88 24.77 -16.46
N LYS A 406 -14.86 24.67 -17.36
CA LYS A 406 -16.14 24.02 -17.10
C LYS A 406 -16.04 22.50 -16.96
N GLU A 407 -15.07 21.85 -17.61
CA GLU A 407 -14.87 20.40 -17.46
C GLU A 407 -14.28 20.11 -16.08
N LEU A 408 -13.32 20.94 -15.63
CA LEU A 408 -12.72 20.87 -14.31
C LEU A 408 -13.76 21.11 -13.20
N MET A 409 -14.54 22.20 -13.28
CA MET A 409 -15.57 22.49 -12.28
C MET A 409 -16.64 21.38 -12.24
N ALA A 410 -17.02 20.82 -13.40
CA ALA A 410 -17.93 19.70 -13.45
C ALA A 410 -17.35 18.44 -12.78
N TRP A 411 -16.05 18.18 -12.92
CA TRP A 411 -15.39 17.06 -12.25
C TRP A 411 -15.41 17.19 -10.74
N PHE A 412 -15.07 18.34 -10.18
CA PHE A 412 -15.09 18.54 -8.72
C PHE A 412 -16.50 18.33 -8.15
N HIS A 413 -17.51 18.91 -8.80
CA HIS A 413 -18.91 18.70 -8.42
C HIS A 413 -19.33 17.22 -8.55
N GLU A 414 -18.96 16.53 -9.63
CA GLU A 414 -19.26 15.10 -9.83
C GLU A 414 -18.58 14.23 -8.76
N ALA A 415 -17.31 14.51 -8.44
CA ALA A 415 -16.53 13.79 -7.44
C ALA A 415 -17.14 13.93 -6.03
N ALA A 416 -17.53 15.15 -5.65
CA ALA A 416 -18.12 15.41 -4.35
C ALA A 416 -19.54 14.86 -4.20
N HIS A 417 -20.38 14.94 -5.24
CA HIS A 417 -21.82 14.65 -5.09
C HIS A 417 -22.29 13.35 -5.74
N ALA A 418 -21.77 12.98 -6.92
CA ALA A 418 -22.21 11.79 -7.64
C ALA A 418 -21.36 10.56 -7.30
N ALA A 419 -20.03 10.73 -7.22
CA ALA A 419 -19.13 9.72 -6.67
C ALA A 419 -19.11 9.70 -5.13
N SER A 420 -19.63 10.77 -4.50
CA SER A 420 -19.75 10.91 -3.04
C SER A 420 -18.42 10.72 -2.30
N ILE A 421 -17.33 11.28 -2.84
CA ILE A 421 -16.03 11.25 -2.16
C ILE A 421 -16.12 12.14 -0.92
N VAL A 422 -15.90 11.53 0.24
CA VAL A 422 -16.00 12.22 1.54
C VAL A 422 -14.83 13.19 1.69
N ASP A 423 -15.10 14.40 2.21
CA ASP A 423 -14.07 15.43 2.44
C ASP A 423 -13.29 15.79 1.16
N PHE A 424 -13.97 15.70 0.01
CA PHE A 424 -13.49 16.19 -1.27
C PHE A 424 -14.03 17.61 -1.51
N PRO A 425 -13.23 18.56 -2.02
CA PRO A 425 -13.71 19.90 -2.28
C PRO A 425 -14.79 19.91 -3.38
N ASP A 426 -15.93 20.56 -3.13
CA ASP A 426 -17.02 20.71 -4.10
C ASP A 426 -16.60 21.56 -5.32
N SER A 427 -15.62 22.45 -5.13
CA SER A 427 -15.03 23.30 -6.17
C SER A 427 -13.65 23.80 -5.73
N ILE A 428 -12.89 24.34 -6.67
CA ILE A 428 -11.57 24.96 -6.43
C ILE A 428 -11.44 26.26 -7.20
N SER A 429 -10.60 27.17 -6.70
CA SER A 429 -10.37 28.48 -7.31
C SER A 429 -8.93 28.70 -7.76
N THR A 430 -7.98 27.88 -7.30
CA THR A 430 -6.55 28.11 -7.49
C THR A 430 -5.84 26.90 -8.10
N ARG A 431 -4.72 27.15 -8.77
CA ARG A 431 -3.84 26.07 -9.25
C ARG A 431 -3.29 25.24 -8.10
N SER A 432 -3.03 25.86 -6.95
CA SER A 432 -2.51 25.16 -5.77
C SER A 432 -3.47 24.10 -5.24
N GLU A 433 -4.78 24.39 -5.23
CA GLU A 433 -5.80 23.40 -4.81
C GLU A 433 -5.87 22.22 -5.79
N LEU A 434 -5.78 22.47 -7.10
CA LEU A 434 -5.72 21.41 -8.11
C LEU A 434 -4.46 20.55 -7.94
N VAL A 435 -3.30 21.18 -7.73
CA VAL A 435 -2.04 20.48 -7.48
C VAL A 435 -2.13 19.61 -6.23
N ALA A 436 -2.77 20.09 -5.16
CA ALA A 436 -2.95 19.32 -3.93
C ALA A 436 -3.77 18.04 -4.17
N VAL A 437 -4.92 18.15 -4.87
CA VAL A 437 -5.78 16.99 -5.18
C VAL A 437 -5.06 15.98 -6.05
N LEU A 438 -4.41 16.43 -7.14
CA LEU A 438 -3.70 15.54 -8.06
C LEU A 438 -2.48 14.88 -7.40
N SER A 439 -1.76 15.61 -6.54
CA SER A 439 -0.63 15.07 -5.80
C SER A 439 -1.06 14.02 -4.78
N HIS A 440 -2.21 14.21 -4.12
CA HIS A 440 -2.75 13.19 -3.22
C HIS A 440 -3.16 11.92 -3.97
N HIS A 441 -3.82 12.06 -5.13
CA HIS A 441 -4.15 10.93 -5.97
C HIS A 441 -2.90 10.15 -6.41
N ALA A 442 -1.84 10.86 -6.80
CA ALA A 442 -0.55 10.23 -7.11
C ALA A 442 0.09 9.57 -5.88
N TYR A 443 0.03 10.20 -4.71
CA TYR A 443 0.54 9.66 -3.45
C TYR A 443 -0.11 8.33 -3.08
N ILE A 444 -1.45 8.22 -3.12
CA ILE A 444 -2.14 6.99 -2.70
C ILE A 444 -1.79 5.80 -3.62
N ILE A 445 -1.55 6.07 -4.90
CA ILE A 445 -1.23 5.06 -5.91
C ILE A 445 0.24 4.64 -5.89
N THR A 446 1.15 5.60 -5.80
CA THR A 446 2.59 5.34 -5.98
C THR A 446 3.30 5.01 -4.68
N ILE A 447 2.99 5.77 -3.62
CA ILE A 447 3.71 5.72 -2.35
C ILE A 447 2.94 4.81 -1.39
N MET A 448 1.72 5.19 -1.00
CA MET A 448 0.97 4.47 0.03
C MET A 448 0.70 3.02 -0.38
N HIS A 449 0.14 2.77 -1.57
CA HIS A 449 -0.06 1.41 -2.07
C HIS A 449 1.26 0.62 -2.09
N GLY A 450 2.34 1.20 -2.64
CA GLY A 450 3.66 0.56 -2.71
C GLY A 450 4.26 0.21 -1.34
N SER A 451 3.94 0.95 -0.27
CA SER A 451 4.38 0.61 1.10
C SER A 451 3.63 -0.58 1.72
N LEU A 452 2.38 -0.80 1.32
CA LEU A 452 1.48 -1.76 1.98
C LEU A 452 1.33 -3.08 1.20
N ASN A 453 1.56 -3.06 -0.11
CA ASN A 453 1.40 -4.19 -1.02
C ASN A 453 2.61 -4.30 -1.97
N THR A 454 2.43 -4.87 -3.16
CA THR A 454 3.42 -5.02 -4.21
C THR A 454 4.74 -5.62 -3.70
N ASN A 455 5.84 -4.89 -3.88
CA ASN A 455 7.19 -5.29 -3.49
C ASN A 455 7.34 -5.39 -1.97
N SER A 456 6.57 -4.62 -1.18
CA SER A 456 6.70 -4.58 0.28
C SER A 456 6.45 -5.94 0.92
N LEU A 457 5.47 -6.69 0.39
CA LEU A 457 5.05 -7.98 0.92
C LEU A 457 6.20 -8.99 0.98
N VAL A 458 6.77 -9.32 -0.18
CA VAL A 458 7.80 -10.37 -0.26
C VAL A 458 9.15 -9.91 0.28
N HIS A 459 9.44 -8.60 0.26
CA HIS A 459 10.73 -8.07 0.70
C HIS A 459 10.77 -7.72 2.19
N TYR A 460 9.63 -7.44 2.83
CA TYR A 460 9.57 -6.96 4.21
C TYR A 460 8.36 -7.52 4.98
N SER A 461 7.16 -7.04 4.64
CA SER A 461 6.00 -7.11 5.53
C SER A 461 5.40 -8.50 5.68
N ALA A 462 5.80 -9.47 4.86
CA ALA A 462 5.36 -10.86 4.92
C ALA A 462 6.54 -11.85 4.83
N VAL A 463 7.72 -11.44 5.29
CA VAL A 463 8.90 -12.32 5.37
C VAL A 463 8.78 -13.25 6.59
N LEU A 464 8.80 -14.56 6.33
CA LEU A 464 8.83 -15.59 7.36
C LEU A 464 10.22 -15.65 8.02
N PRO A 465 10.30 -16.04 9.31
CA PRO A 465 9.20 -16.51 10.16
C PRO A 465 8.48 -15.43 10.97
N MET A 466 8.95 -14.17 10.98
CA MET A 466 8.37 -13.11 11.82
C MET A 466 7.02 -12.58 11.34
N HIS A 467 6.67 -12.76 10.06
CA HIS A 467 5.46 -12.21 9.45
C HIS A 467 4.58 -13.28 8.78
N PRO A 468 4.11 -14.31 9.51
CA PRO A 468 3.21 -15.31 8.93
C PRO A 468 1.84 -14.68 8.65
N LEU A 469 1.16 -15.13 7.59
CA LEU A 469 -0.21 -14.68 7.28
C LEU A 469 -1.27 -15.28 8.23
N SER A 470 -0.91 -16.34 8.95
CA SER A 470 -1.73 -16.98 9.98
C SER A 470 -0.88 -17.76 10.97
N LEU A 471 -1.44 -18.00 12.16
CA LEU A 471 -0.90 -18.97 13.11
C LEU A 471 -1.62 -20.31 13.00
N TYR A 472 -0.92 -21.38 13.37
CA TYR A 472 -1.34 -22.77 13.17
C TYR A 472 -1.71 -23.47 14.49
N LYS A 473 -1.59 -22.76 15.62
CA LYS A 473 -2.01 -23.21 16.95
C LYS A 473 -2.81 -22.12 17.69
N PRO A 474 -3.73 -22.51 18.60
CA PRO A 474 -4.42 -21.55 19.46
C PRO A 474 -3.46 -20.69 20.27
N LEU A 475 -3.82 -19.43 20.50
CA LEU A 475 -3.00 -18.51 21.28
C LEU A 475 -2.79 -19.04 22.71
N PRO A 476 -1.56 -18.94 23.28
CA PRO A 476 -1.29 -19.40 24.63
C PRO A 476 -2.20 -18.76 25.69
N LYS A 477 -2.56 -19.55 26.70
CA LYS A 477 -3.27 -19.08 27.90
C LYS A 477 -2.34 -18.87 29.10
N GLN A 478 -1.12 -19.38 29.01
CA GLN A 478 -0.05 -19.23 29.98
C GLN A 478 1.25 -18.96 29.21
N LYS A 479 2.17 -18.23 29.84
CA LYS A 479 3.53 -17.99 29.36
C LYS A 479 4.39 -19.26 29.54
N GLY A 480 5.55 -19.28 28.92
CA GLY A 480 6.54 -20.36 29.01
C GLY A 480 6.49 -21.33 27.84
N ILE A 481 6.20 -20.86 26.63
CA ILE A 481 6.26 -21.75 25.45
C ILE A 481 7.71 -22.19 25.17
N SER A 482 7.90 -23.47 24.86
CA SER A 482 9.23 -24.04 24.61
C SER A 482 9.71 -23.87 23.17
N SER A 483 8.80 -23.61 22.22
CA SER A 483 9.13 -23.45 20.80
C SER A 483 8.09 -22.62 20.05
N LEU A 484 8.57 -21.85 19.07
CA LEU A 484 7.76 -21.06 18.12
C LEU A 484 7.22 -21.90 16.96
N VAL A 485 7.98 -22.94 16.56
CA VAL A 485 7.70 -23.75 15.36
C VAL A 485 6.26 -24.26 15.28
N PRO A 486 5.62 -24.76 16.36
CA PRO A 486 4.25 -25.24 16.27
C PRO A 486 3.23 -24.18 15.85
N PHE A 487 3.50 -22.89 16.08
CA PHE A 487 2.60 -21.79 15.74
C PHE A 487 2.76 -21.31 14.29
N LEU A 488 3.88 -21.64 13.65
CA LEU A 488 4.28 -21.17 12.33
C LEU A 488 3.84 -22.14 11.22
N PRO A 489 3.80 -21.69 9.95
CA PRO A 489 3.44 -22.56 8.82
C PRO A 489 4.46 -23.70 8.63
N ASP A 490 3.98 -24.90 8.31
CA ASP A 490 4.86 -25.99 7.85
C ASP A 490 5.52 -25.66 6.50
N LEU A 491 6.34 -26.57 5.97
CA LEU A 491 7.09 -26.33 4.72
C LEU A 491 6.16 -26.06 3.53
N GLU A 492 5.10 -26.85 3.37
CA GLU A 492 4.18 -26.70 2.24
C GLU A 492 3.44 -25.36 2.33
N ALA A 493 2.94 -25.03 3.51
CA ALA A 493 2.28 -23.75 3.76
C ALA A 493 3.24 -22.57 3.64
N SER A 494 4.51 -22.73 4.01
CA SER A 494 5.54 -21.68 3.86
C SER A 494 5.85 -21.40 2.39
N ILE A 495 5.92 -22.44 1.55
CA ILE A 495 6.09 -22.26 0.10
C ILE A 495 4.87 -21.57 -0.51
N GLN A 496 3.65 -21.95 -0.12
CA GLN A 496 2.42 -21.29 -0.59
C GLN A 496 2.33 -19.84 -0.13
N HIS A 497 2.72 -19.56 1.11
CA HIS A 497 2.85 -18.21 1.65
C HIS A 497 3.76 -17.36 0.76
N ILE A 498 4.99 -17.83 0.50
CA ILE A 498 5.97 -17.07 -0.28
C ILE A 498 5.51 -16.92 -1.73
N ALA A 499 4.93 -17.97 -2.32
CA ALA A 499 4.37 -17.90 -3.67
C ALA A 499 3.27 -16.82 -3.79
N LEU A 500 2.34 -16.76 -2.82
CA LEU A 500 1.31 -15.73 -2.77
C LEU A 500 1.94 -14.34 -2.66
N VAL A 501 2.86 -14.10 -1.73
CA VAL A 501 3.41 -12.74 -1.57
C VAL A 501 4.34 -12.33 -2.72
N ALA A 502 4.97 -13.30 -3.39
CA ALA A 502 5.78 -13.06 -4.57
C ALA A 502 4.95 -12.75 -5.82
N SER A 503 3.67 -13.16 -5.89
CA SER A 503 2.79 -12.82 -7.02
C SER A 503 2.49 -11.33 -7.10
N PHE A 504 2.54 -10.61 -5.98
CA PHE A 504 2.41 -9.16 -5.93
C PHE A 504 3.71 -8.43 -6.29
N ASN A 505 4.86 -9.11 -6.33
CA ASN A 505 6.13 -8.45 -6.59
C ASN A 505 6.28 -8.05 -8.06
N ARG A 506 6.77 -6.82 -8.30
CA ARG A 506 7.06 -6.30 -9.64
C ARG A 506 8.57 -6.17 -9.87
N GLY A 507 9.30 -7.25 -9.59
CA GLY A 507 10.75 -7.30 -9.69
C GLY A 507 11.34 -7.06 -11.10
N GLN A 508 10.51 -7.10 -12.14
CA GLN A 508 10.89 -6.89 -13.54
C GLN A 508 10.37 -5.57 -14.12
N ILE A 509 9.79 -4.68 -13.30
CA ILE A 509 9.23 -3.40 -13.77
C ILE A 509 10.30 -2.38 -14.19
N GLY A 510 11.57 -2.68 -13.92
CA GLY A 510 12.70 -1.82 -14.25
C GLY A 510 12.73 -1.42 -15.72
N ASN A 511 13.02 -0.14 -15.97
CA ASN A 511 13.06 0.48 -17.30
C ASN A 511 11.73 0.44 -18.08
N THR A 512 10.61 0.11 -17.42
CA THR A 512 9.28 0.27 -18.00
C THR A 512 8.67 1.60 -17.57
N THR A 513 7.74 2.11 -18.36
CA THR A 513 7.02 3.35 -18.05
C THR A 513 6.11 3.21 -16.83
N ASP A 514 5.83 1.99 -16.37
CA ASP A 514 5.04 1.73 -15.16
C ASP A 514 5.91 1.73 -13.88
N SER A 515 7.23 1.86 -14.01
CA SER A 515 8.09 2.21 -12.88
C SER A 515 7.88 3.65 -12.42
N LEU A 516 8.14 3.91 -11.15
CA LEU A 516 8.02 5.24 -10.56
C LEU A 516 8.92 6.26 -11.29
N HIS A 517 10.14 5.83 -11.65
CA HIS A 517 11.13 6.65 -12.36
C HIS A 517 10.63 7.14 -13.73
N LEU A 518 10.03 6.26 -14.53
CA LEU A 518 9.65 6.56 -15.92
C LEU A 518 8.14 6.80 -16.08
N LEU A 519 7.44 7.09 -14.98
CA LEU A 519 5.97 7.19 -14.94
C LEU A 519 5.41 8.12 -16.02
N PHE A 520 6.04 9.27 -16.28
CA PHE A 520 5.53 10.25 -17.24
C PHE A 520 6.21 10.20 -18.63
N GLU A 521 7.07 9.21 -18.85
CA GLU A 521 7.75 8.94 -20.14
C GLU A 521 6.93 8.01 -21.04
N GLU A 522 5.70 7.63 -20.64
CA GLU A 522 4.84 6.77 -21.45
C GLU A 522 4.56 7.40 -22.82
N PRO A 523 4.86 6.73 -23.94
CA PRO A 523 4.86 7.37 -25.26
C PRO A 523 3.53 8.04 -25.67
N GLN A 524 2.38 7.47 -25.33
CA GLN A 524 1.08 8.06 -25.68
C GLN A 524 0.76 9.31 -24.85
N PHE A 525 1.15 9.34 -23.58
CA PHE A 525 1.08 10.51 -22.72
C PHE A 525 2.08 11.58 -23.17
N HIS A 526 3.36 11.21 -23.24
CA HIS A 526 4.49 12.12 -23.50
C HIS A 526 4.40 12.81 -24.87
N SER A 527 3.90 12.11 -25.90
CA SER A 527 3.75 12.69 -27.26
C SER A 527 2.63 13.72 -27.40
N ARG A 528 1.70 13.79 -26.43
CA ARG A 528 0.50 14.65 -26.47
C ARG A 528 0.57 15.85 -25.53
N ILE A 529 1.53 15.85 -24.60
CA ILE A 529 1.76 16.98 -23.68
C ILE A 529 2.51 18.12 -24.39
N ASN A 530 2.40 19.34 -23.89
CA ASN A 530 3.11 20.49 -24.45
C ASN A 530 4.59 20.50 -24.03
N LYS A 531 5.39 21.41 -24.62
CA LYS A 531 6.84 21.45 -24.40
C LYS A 531 7.21 21.75 -22.94
N GLU A 532 6.44 22.60 -22.28
CA GLU A 532 6.63 22.96 -20.88
C GLU A 532 6.41 21.74 -19.96
N ALA A 533 5.37 20.94 -20.24
CA ALA A 533 5.12 19.69 -19.54
C ALA A 533 6.19 18.63 -19.85
N GLN A 534 6.72 18.55 -21.09
CA GLN A 534 7.82 17.64 -21.44
C GLN A 534 9.08 17.98 -20.64
N ALA A 535 9.43 19.27 -20.54
CA ALA A 535 10.55 19.71 -19.70
C ALA A 535 10.34 19.33 -18.22
N ALA A 536 9.10 19.36 -17.73
CA ALA A 536 8.79 18.90 -16.38
C ALA A 536 9.00 17.38 -16.19
N VAL A 537 8.72 16.57 -17.21
CA VAL A 537 9.02 15.12 -17.20
C VAL A 537 10.52 14.88 -17.03
N GLU A 538 11.36 15.60 -17.77
CA GLU A 538 12.82 15.46 -17.67
C GLU A 538 13.33 15.77 -16.25
N VAL A 539 12.80 16.84 -15.62
CA VAL A 539 13.13 17.21 -14.23
C VAL A 539 12.68 16.14 -13.23
N TYR A 540 11.49 15.56 -13.43
CA TYR A 540 10.97 14.46 -12.62
C TYR A 540 11.88 13.23 -12.71
N SER A 541 12.14 12.75 -13.92
CA SER A 541 13.00 11.59 -14.19
C SER A 541 14.41 11.80 -13.61
N ALA A 542 15.01 12.97 -13.83
CA ALA A 542 16.33 13.30 -13.28
C ALA A 542 16.36 13.33 -11.74
N THR A 543 15.29 13.81 -11.10
CA THR A 543 15.19 13.83 -9.64
C THR A 543 15.11 12.43 -9.06
N LEU A 544 14.26 11.57 -9.63
CA LEU A 544 14.13 10.18 -9.20
C LEU A 544 15.34 9.32 -9.55
N SER A 545 16.04 9.62 -10.64
CA SER A 545 17.35 9.02 -10.95
C SER A 545 18.39 9.29 -9.87
N ARG A 546 18.43 10.50 -9.29
CA ARG A 546 19.34 10.80 -8.17
C ARG A 546 18.94 10.05 -6.91
N PHE A 547 17.65 10.11 -6.56
CA PHE A 547 17.15 9.40 -5.38
C PHE A 547 17.34 7.88 -5.48
N SER A 548 17.18 7.29 -6.66
CA SER A 548 17.48 5.87 -6.91
C SER A 548 18.92 5.51 -6.55
N LYS A 549 19.90 6.36 -6.92
CA LYS A 549 21.31 6.13 -6.56
C LYS A 549 21.51 6.17 -5.04
N ASP A 550 20.83 7.08 -4.35
CA ASP A 550 20.89 7.17 -2.88
C ASP A 550 20.31 5.91 -2.23
N VAL A 551 19.16 5.42 -2.72
CA VAL A 551 18.51 4.20 -2.22
C VAL A 551 19.34 2.95 -2.51
N GLN A 552 19.90 2.82 -3.71
CA GLN A 552 20.77 1.70 -4.11
C GLN A 552 22.11 1.69 -3.36
N GLY A 553 22.56 2.85 -2.90
CA GLY A 553 23.78 2.98 -2.09
C GLY A 553 23.60 2.67 -0.61
N ARG A 554 22.37 2.39 -0.14
CA ARG A 554 22.12 2.08 1.27
C ARG A 554 22.76 0.75 1.67
N THR A 555 23.52 0.80 2.75
CA THR A 555 24.07 -0.37 3.45
C THR A 555 23.84 -0.19 4.95
N LEU A 556 24.01 -1.26 5.72
CA LEU A 556 24.18 -1.11 7.16
C LEU A 556 25.52 -0.40 7.42
N ASP A 557 25.52 0.60 8.30
CA ASP A 557 26.72 1.29 8.75
C ASP A 557 27.54 0.42 9.72
N ASN A 558 28.62 0.98 10.26
CA ASN A 558 29.50 0.26 11.20
C ASN A 558 28.80 -0.12 12.52
N GLU A 559 27.67 0.51 12.85
CA GLU A 559 26.84 0.18 14.02
C GLU A 559 25.74 -0.84 13.67
N GLY A 560 25.65 -1.25 12.39
CA GLY A 560 24.67 -2.21 11.91
C GLY A 560 23.32 -1.57 11.56
N TYR A 561 23.28 -0.27 11.29
CA TYR A 561 22.05 0.48 11.02
C TYR A 561 22.00 1.10 9.62
N SER A 562 20.80 1.16 9.03
CA SER A 562 20.47 1.96 7.86
C SER A 562 19.24 2.78 8.20
N GLN A 563 19.33 4.12 8.10
CA GLN A 563 18.25 5.04 8.53
C GLN A 563 17.78 4.79 9.97
N GLY A 564 18.70 4.40 10.88
CA GLY A 564 18.38 4.06 12.26
C GLY A 564 17.64 2.73 12.45
N MET A 565 17.56 1.90 11.42
CA MET A 565 16.96 0.57 11.46
C MET A 565 18.04 -0.51 11.31
N PRO A 566 17.91 -1.67 11.97
CA PRO A 566 18.86 -2.78 11.83
C PRO A 566 18.64 -3.59 10.53
N PHE A 567 18.10 -2.96 9.48
CA PHE A 567 17.93 -3.56 8.16
C PHE A 567 17.95 -2.46 7.09
N VAL A 568 18.38 -2.81 5.88
CA VAL A 568 18.30 -1.93 4.72
C VAL A 568 16.87 -1.93 4.21
N TRP A 569 16.27 -0.75 4.14
CA TRP A 569 14.96 -0.56 3.52
C TRP A 569 15.13 0.20 2.20
N ASN A 570 14.91 -0.50 1.09
CA ASN A 570 15.09 -0.01 -0.28
C ASN A 570 13.81 -0.15 -1.12
N LEU A 571 12.66 -0.22 -0.45
CA LEU A 571 11.36 -0.42 -1.10
C LEU A 571 11.07 0.63 -2.18
N TYR A 572 11.48 1.87 -1.92
CA TYR A 572 11.22 3.03 -2.75
C TYR A 572 12.33 3.38 -3.73
N ASP A 573 13.18 2.43 -4.13
CA ASP A 573 14.06 2.64 -5.29
C ASP A 573 13.18 2.93 -6.53
N PRO A 574 13.19 4.18 -7.08
CA PRO A 574 12.28 4.57 -8.15
C PRO A 574 12.41 3.74 -9.43
N THR A 575 13.55 3.09 -9.64
CA THR A 575 13.77 2.26 -10.84
C THR A 575 13.05 0.91 -10.75
N THR A 576 12.64 0.48 -9.56
CA THR A 576 12.03 -0.84 -9.32
C THR A 576 10.72 -0.77 -8.54
N ALA A 577 10.42 0.37 -7.91
CA ALA A 577 9.11 0.67 -7.36
C ALA A 577 8.10 0.97 -8.48
N PRO A 578 6.87 0.45 -8.41
CA PRO A 578 5.82 0.84 -9.35
C PRO A 578 5.41 2.31 -9.20
N GLY A 579 5.11 2.94 -10.32
CA GLY A 579 4.45 4.25 -10.41
C GLY A 579 2.94 4.18 -10.61
N ILE A 580 2.36 2.97 -10.55
CA ILE A 580 0.94 2.68 -10.75
C ILE A 580 0.45 1.71 -9.65
N LEU A 581 -0.85 1.40 -9.63
CA LEU A 581 -1.48 0.46 -8.69
C LEU A 581 -1.10 -1.03 -8.90
N ALA A 582 0.10 -1.32 -9.39
CA ALA A 582 0.51 -2.69 -9.70
C ALA A 582 0.40 -3.60 -8.47
N ALA A 583 -0.58 -4.50 -8.48
CA ALA A 583 -0.92 -5.41 -7.39
C ALA A 583 -0.95 -6.83 -7.95
#